data_AF-A0A3B3BLS3-F1
#
_entry.id   AF-A0A3B3BLS3-F1
#
_cell.length_a   1.000
_cell.length_b   1.000
_cell.length_c   1.000
_cell.angle_alpha   90.00
_cell.angle_beta   90.00
_cell.angle_gamma   90.00
#
_symmetry.space_group_name_H-M   'P 1'
#
loop_
_entity.id
_entity.type
_entity.pdbx_description
1 polymer ?
#
loop_
_entity_poly.entity_id
_entity_poly.type
_entity_poly.pdbx_seq_one_letter_code
_entity_poly.pdbx_strand_id
1 'polypeptide(L)'
;VCEGQKIKATIPPHLAYGKKGYPPTIPGDAALEFDVEVISLSQQTPLQKMINDVFPLLCLALVPTLLGLVGLYLYQKSSAQKPNKKKPKDKKSKKK
;
A
#
# COMPACT_ATOMS: atom_id res chain seq x y z
N VAL A 1 -27.61 6.77 19.31
CA VAL A 1 -26.40 7.62 19.33
C VAL A 1 -26.62 8.71 18.32
N CYS A 2 -26.47 9.98 18.72
CA CYS A 2 -26.74 11.14 17.87
C CYS A 2 -25.48 11.99 17.70
N GLU A 3 -25.37 12.77 16.63
CA GLU A 3 -24.33 13.78 16.48
C GLU A 3 -24.37 14.78 17.65
N GLY A 4 -23.19 15.19 18.13
CA GLY A 4 -22.99 16.02 19.32
C GLY A 4 -23.19 15.32 20.66
N GLN A 5 -23.59 14.04 20.69
CA GLN A 5 -23.84 13.33 21.95
C GLN A 5 -22.54 13.07 22.70
N LYS A 6 -22.51 13.40 24.01
CA LYS A 6 -21.43 13.07 24.94
C LYS A 6 -21.82 11.92 25.84
N ILE A 7 -20.98 10.89 25.92
CA ILE A 7 -21.25 9.63 26.63
C ILE A 7 -20.03 9.26 27.45
N LYS A 8 -20.23 8.84 28.70
CA LYS A 8 -19.18 8.18 29.49
C LYS A 8 -19.23 6.68 29.25
N ALA A 9 -18.16 6.12 28.72
CA ALA A 9 -18.03 4.69 28.44
C ALA A 9 -17.03 4.06 29.41
N THR A 10 -17.52 3.10 30.21
CA THR A 10 -16.67 2.28 31.09
C THR A 10 -16.44 0.93 30.45
N ILE A 11 -15.19 0.60 30.14
CA ILE A 11 -14.79 -0.65 29.49
C ILE A 11 -14.04 -1.52 30.50
N PRO A 12 -14.55 -2.71 30.86
CA PRO A 12 -13.87 -3.60 31.78
C PRO A 12 -12.59 -4.17 31.14
N PRO A 13 -11.60 -4.59 31.95
CA PRO A 13 -10.27 -4.98 31.46
C PRO A 13 -10.29 -6.10 30.41
N HIS A 14 -11.20 -7.07 30.55
CA HIS A 14 -11.30 -8.20 29.61
C HIS A 14 -11.82 -7.81 28.22
N LEU A 15 -12.44 -6.64 28.06
CA LEU A 15 -12.82 -6.04 26.77
C LEU A 15 -11.81 -4.96 26.31
N ALA A 16 -10.78 -4.70 27.12
CA ALA A 16 -9.75 -3.70 26.88
C ALA A 16 -8.37 -4.36 26.80
N TYR A 17 -7.39 -3.90 27.60
CA TYR A 17 -6.00 -4.36 27.55
C TYR A 17 -5.71 -5.61 28.40
N GLY A 18 -6.72 -6.15 29.10
CA GLY A 18 -6.62 -7.39 29.88
C GLY A 18 -5.53 -7.39 30.95
N LYS A 19 -5.11 -8.59 31.36
CA LYS A 19 -4.08 -8.81 32.40
C LYS A 19 -2.73 -8.20 32.08
N LYS A 20 -2.38 -8.10 30.79
CA LYS A 20 -1.07 -7.61 30.36
C LYS A 20 -1.01 -6.07 30.37
N GLY A 21 -2.14 -5.39 30.20
CA GLY A 21 -2.17 -3.93 30.04
C GLY A 21 -1.42 -3.48 28.79
N TYR A 22 -1.03 -2.20 28.78
CA TYR A 22 -0.14 -1.59 27.80
C TYR A 22 0.92 -0.73 28.53
N PRO A 23 1.96 -1.35 29.10
CA PRO A 23 2.98 -0.63 29.86
C PRO A 23 3.80 0.33 28.98
N PRO A 24 4.23 1.50 29.52
CA PRO A 24 4.03 1.95 30.91
C PRO A 24 2.69 2.65 31.16
N THR A 25 1.89 2.87 30.12
CA THR A 25 0.74 3.80 30.14
C THR A 25 -0.50 3.21 30.79
N ILE A 26 -0.77 1.91 30.58
CA ILE A 26 -1.99 1.25 31.05
C ILE A 26 -1.60 0.00 31.85
N PRO A 27 -1.93 -0.07 33.15
CA PRO A 27 -1.62 -1.24 33.96
C PRO A 27 -2.49 -2.45 33.56
N GLY A 28 -2.02 -3.64 33.94
CA GLY A 28 -2.80 -4.87 33.80
C GLY A 28 -4.10 -4.81 34.62
N ASP A 29 -5.15 -5.44 34.09
CA ASP A 29 -6.48 -5.53 34.73
C ASP A 29 -7.17 -4.19 35.02
N ALA A 30 -6.73 -3.10 34.39
CA ALA A 30 -7.37 -1.80 34.52
C ALA A 30 -8.70 -1.72 33.76
N ALA A 31 -9.74 -1.18 34.41
CA ALA A 31 -10.94 -0.70 33.73
C ALA A 31 -10.66 0.68 33.12
N LEU A 32 -11.18 0.92 31.92
CA LEU A 32 -11.00 2.19 31.22
C LEU A 32 -12.28 3.01 31.29
N GLU A 33 -12.13 4.29 31.58
CA GLU A 33 -13.22 5.27 31.50
C GLU A 33 -12.91 6.27 30.41
N PHE A 34 -13.81 6.40 29.45
CA PHE A 34 -13.68 7.31 28.32
C PHE A 34 -14.85 8.30 28.30
N ASP A 35 -14.53 9.57 28.13
CA ASP A 35 -15.50 10.58 27.71
C ASP A 35 -15.52 10.60 26.18
N VAL A 36 -16.60 10.10 25.58
CA VAL A 36 -16.77 9.96 24.13
C VAL A 36 -17.73 11.03 23.63
N GLU A 37 -17.35 11.72 22.55
CA GLU A 37 -18.21 12.67 21.84
C GLU A 37 -18.43 12.22 20.39
N VAL A 38 -19.68 12.23 19.95
CA VAL A 38 -20.05 11.86 18.58
C VAL A 38 -19.94 13.11 17.72
N ILE A 39 -18.92 13.20 16.87
CA ILE A 39 -18.72 14.39 16.03
C ILE A 39 -19.66 14.40 14.82
N SER A 40 -19.82 13.26 14.15
CA SER A 40 -20.66 13.14 12.94
C SER A 40 -21.05 11.68 12.69
N LEU A 41 -22.21 11.45 12.08
CA LEU A 41 -22.74 10.14 11.70
C LEU A 41 -22.94 10.10 10.17
N SER A 42 -21.97 9.52 9.46
CA SER A 42 -22.08 9.32 8.02
C SER A 42 -22.48 7.88 7.69
N GLN A 43 -23.54 7.71 6.90
CA GLN A 43 -23.83 6.41 6.30
C GLN A 43 -22.88 6.18 5.13
N GLN A 44 -22.19 5.03 5.13
CA GLN A 44 -21.38 4.66 3.97
C GLN A 44 -22.30 4.38 2.79
N THR A 45 -22.14 5.16 1.71
CA THR A 45 -22.87 4.86 0.48
C THR A 45 -22.34 3.57 -0.14
N PRO A 46 -23.19 2.76 -0.81
CA PRO A 46 -22.75 1.52 -1.47
C PRO A 46 -21.59 1.75 -2.44
N LEU A 47 -21.57 2.90 -3.12
CA LEU A 47 -20.50 3.30 -4.01
C LEU A 47 -19.19 3.58 -3.25
N GLN A 48 -19.23 4.31 -2.13
CA GLN A 48 -18.04 4.57 -1.31
C GLN A 48 -17.42 3.27 -0.78
N LYS A 49 -18.26 2.32 -0.36
CA LYS A 49 -17.78 1.00 0.07
C LYS A 49 -17.07 0.27 -1.06
N MET A 50 -17.68 0.23 -2.24
CA MET A 50 -17.06 -0.38 -3.43
C MET A 50 -15.74 0.30 -3.80
N ILE A 51 -15.68 1.63 -3.78
CA ILE A 51 -14.45 2.37 -4.09
C ILE A 51 -13.36 2.01 -3.07
N ASN A 52 -13.65 2.02 -1.76
CA ASN A 52 -12.67 1.71 -0.72
C ASN A 52 -12.12 0.28 -0.80
N ASP A 53 -12.96 -0.68 -1.19
CA ASP A 53 -12.54 -2.09 -1.32
C ASP A 53 -11.79 -2.35 -2.64
N VAL A 54 -12.21 -1.72 -3.74
CA VAL A 54 -11.68 -2.01 -5.09
C VAL A 54 -10.46 -1.14 -5.43
N PHE A 55 -10.40 0.10 -4.95
CA PHE A 55 -9.31 1.03 -5.27
C PHE A 55 -7.92 0.51 -4.88
N PRO A 56 -7.69 -0.07 -3.68
CA PRO A 56 -6.39 -0.64 -3.33
C PRO A 56 -5.98 -1.78 -4.27
N LEU A 57 -6.91 -2.66 -4.64
CA LEU A 57 -6.65 -3.77 -5.55
C LEU A 57 -6.32 -3.29 -6.97
N LEU A 58 -7.05 -2.28 -7.45
CA LEU A 58 -6.80 -1.64 -8.73
C LEU A 58 -5.41 -1.01 -8.76
N CYS A 59 -5.03 -0.28 -7.70
CA CYS A 59 -3.69 0.31 -7.58
C CYS A 59 -2.60 -0.77 -7.57
N LEU A 60 -2.81 -1.86 -6.83
CA LEU A 60 -1.86 -2.98 -6.77
C LEU A 60 -1.66 -3.67 -8.12
N ALA A 61 -2.65 -3.68 -9.01
CA ALA A 61 -2.51 -4.23 -10.36
C ALA A 61 -1.95 -3.20 -11.35
N LEU A 62 -2.51 -1.99 -11.37
CA LEU A 62 -2.17 -0.96 -12.36
C LEU A 62 -0.72 -0.49 -12.24
N VAL A 63 -0.22 -0.25 -11.03
CA VAL A 63 1.14 0.25 -10.80
C VAL A 63 2.21 -0.71 -11.37
N PRO A 64 2.25 -2.00 -11.01
CA PRO A 64 3.22 -2.93 -11.57
C PRO A 64 3.02 -3.19 -13.06
N THR A 65 1.78 -3.17 -13.58
CA THR A 65 1.55 -3.26 -15.03
C THR A 65 2.14 -2.06 -15.76
N LEU A 66 1.95 -0.83 -15.26
CA LEU A 66 2.55 0.37 -15.86
C LEU A 66 4.07 0.31 -15.83
N LEU A 67 4.66 -0.05 -14.68
CA LEU A 67 6.12 -0.21 -14.55
C LEU A 67 6.65 -1.30 -15.48
N GLY A 68 5.94 -2.43 -15.60
CA GLY A 68 6.26 -3.51 -16.51
C GLY A 68 6.20 -3.07 -17.97
N LEU A 69 5.16 -2.32 -18.38
CA LEU A 69 5.03 -1.78 -19.74
C LEU A 69 6.13 -0.76 -20.07
N VAL A 70 6.44 0.15 -19.13
CA VAL A 70 7.56 1.09 -19.28
C VAL A 70 8.88 0.32 -19.40
N GLY A 71 9.10 -0.68 -18.56
CA GLY A 71 10.27 -1.57 -18.63
C GLY A 71 10.37 -2.31 -19.97
N LEU A 72 9.28 -2.89 -20.46
CA LEU A 72 9.20 -3.58 -21.75
C LEU A 72 9.46 -2.61 -22.92
N TYR A 73 8.90 -1.41 -22.86
CA TYR A 73 9.14 -0.39 -23.87
C TYR A 73 10.61 0.03 -23.93
N LEU A 74 11.24 0.27 -22.77
CA LEU A 74 12.67 0.58 -22.69
C LEU A 74 13.54 -0.61 -23.14
N TYR A 75 13.15 -1.85 -22.81
CA TYR A 75 13.83 -3.06 -23.27
C TYR A 75 13.78 -3.18 -24.79
N GLN A 76 12.60 -3.04 -25.39
CA GLN A 76 12.42 -3.04 -26.84
C GLN A 76 13.24 -1.92 -27.50
N LYS A 77 13.19 -0.70 -26.95
CA LYS A 77 13.95 0.45 -27.45
C LYS A 77 15.47 0.20 -27.41
N SER A 78 15.99 -0.41 -26.34
CA SER A 78 17.42 -0.78 -26.29
C SER A 78 17.76 -1.90 -27.28
N SER A 79 16.87 -2.88 -27.46
CA SER A 79 17.08 -4.02 -28.37
C SER A 79 16.97 -3.65 -29.85
N ALA A 80 16.26 -2.57 -30.18
CA ALA A 80 16.22 -1.98 -31.52
C ALA A 80 17.56 -1.31 -31.89
N GLN A 81 18.41 -1.00 -30.91
CA GLN A 81 19.75 -0.45 -31.10
C GLN A 81 20.77 -1.60 -31.20
N LYS A 82 20.64 -2.47 -32.22
CA LYS A 82 21.69 -3.47 -32.52
C LYS A 82 22.96 -2.75 -33.01
N PRO A 83 24.15 -3.00 -32.44
CA PRO A 83 25.40 -2.54 -33.03
C PRO A 83 25.69 -3.35 -34.30
N ASN A 84 25.76 -2.70 -35.46
CA ASN A 84 26.17 -3.33 -36.71
C ASN A 84 27.36 -2.60 -37.36
N LYS A 85 28.39 -3.39 -37.68
CA LYS A 85 29.62 -3.13 -38.50
C LYS A 85 30.78 -2.46 -37.74
N LYS A 86 31.97 -3.08 -37.63
CA LYS A 86 32.90 -3.37 -38.73
C LYS A 86 33.66 -4.71 -38.59
N LYS A 87 33.52 -5.59 -39.59
CA LYS A 87 34.60 -6.48 -40.07
C LYS A 87 35.42 -5.72 -41.11
N PRO A 88 36.76 -5.74 -41.08
CA PRO A 88 37.59 -5.61 -42.27
C PRO A 88 38.02 -7.00 -42.75
N LYS A 89 37.75 -7.27 -44.03
CA LYS A 89 38.14 -8.43 -44.81
C LYS A 89 39.51 -8.17 -45.46
N ASP A 90 40.41 -9.16 -45.35
CA ASP A 90 41.57 -9.49 -46.18
C ASP A 90 42.43 -8.41 -46.86
N LYS A 91 43.72 -8.39 -46.49
CA LYS A 91 44.94 -8.26 -47.33
C LYS A 91 46.09 -8.81 -46.48
N LYS A 92 47.09 -9.57 -46.92
CA LYS A 92 47.52 -10.16 -48.19
C LYS A 92 48.81 -10.91 -47.85
N SER A 93 48.96 -12.14 -48.33
CA SER A 93 50.21 -12.91 -48.54
C SER A 93 51.56 -12.21 -48.27
N LYS A 94 52.47 -12.85 -47.50
CA LYS A 94 53.80 -13.23 -48.02
C LYS A 94 54.58 -14.18 -47.10
N LYS A 95 54.80 -15.37 -47.67
CA LYS A 95 55.86 -16.35 -47.46
C LYS A 95 57.25 -15.70 -47.26
N LYS A 96 57.94 -16.02 -46.17
CA LYS A 96 59.36 -16.41 -46.16
C LYS A 96 59.70 -17.12 -44.86
#